data_AF-A0A1U9UW64-F1
#
_entry.id   AF-A0A1U9UW64-F1
#
_cell.length_a   1.000
_cell.length_b   1.000
_cell.length_c   1.000
_cell.angle_alpha   90.00
_cell.angle_beta   90.00
_cell.angle_gamma   90.00
#
_symmetry.space_group_name_H-M   'P 1'
#
loop_
_entity.id
_entity.type
_entity.pdbx_description
1 polymer ?
#
loop_
_entity_poly.entity_id
_entity_poly.type
_entity_poly.pdbx_seq_one_letter_code
_entity_poly.pdbx_strand_id
1 'polypeptide(L)'
;MNNGTATRHPDVDHEALIDDIYAAGLGEQRWEAVLHSLRRNMGVRLVNLLTLDAGSPWLAPIAVAGDDDAWTASALQSYGAEFYRHDPALPIMHNWEVGHWLEDVHVFSPKQQARDIFQQEFMRVRGMEHWSALKLYRKQSSNDAPQRCSVRREIQWDSAGMFHGSSAM
;
A
#
# COMPACT_ATOMS: atom_id res chain seq x y z
N MET A 1 -3.86 -39.55 19.72
CA MET A 1 -4.54 -38.30 20.08
C MET A 1 -3.49 -37.21 20.18
N ASN A 2 -3.26 -36.46 19.09
CA ASN A 2 -2.31 -35.34 19.06
C ASN A 2 -3.11 -34.06 18.84
N ASN A 3 -3.20 -33.23 19.87
CA ASN A 3 -3.67 -31.85 19.77
C ASN A 3 -2.58 -31.03 19.08
N GLY A 4 -2.71 -30.84 17.76
CA GLY A 4 -1.95 -29.83 17.05
C GLY A 4 -2.40 -28.47 17.55
N THR A 5 -1.55 -27.82 18.34
CA THR A 5 -1.70 -26.40 18.70
C THR A 5 -1.58 -25.58 17.41
N ALA A 6 -2.73 -25.23 16.85
CA ALA A 6 -2.83 -24.16 15.87
C ALA A 6 -2.23 -22.91 16.52
N THR A 7 -1.15 -22.39 15.95
CA THR A 7 -0.63 -21.06 16.25
C THR A 7 -1.76 -20.06 16.03
N ARG A 8 -2.37 -19.62 17.12
CA ARG A 8 -3.36 -18.55 17.14
C ARG A 8 -2.64 -17.30 16.63
N HIS A 9 -2.94 -16.87 15.42
CA HIS A 9 -2.68 -15.49 15.01
C HIS A 9 -3.29 -14.60 16.11
N PRO A 10 -2.60 -13.54 16.58
CA PRO A 10 -3.23 -12.60 17.50
C PRO A 10 -4.56 -12.20 16.86
N ASP A 11 -5.67 -12.37 17.58
CA ASP A 11 -7.01 -12.01 17.11
C ASP A 11 -6.93 -10.55 16.66
N VAL A 12 -6.86 -10.35 15.35
CA VAL A 12 -6.98 -9.03 14.77
C VAL A 12 -8.41 -8.64 15.06
N ASP A 13 -8.59 -7.66 15.94
CA ASP A 13 -9.88 -7.06 16.17
C ASP A 13 -10.26 -6.22 14.93
N HIS A 14 -10.87 -6.91 13.97
CA HIS A 14 -11.27 -6.32 12.70
C HIS A 14 -12.36 -5.26 12.91
N GLU A 15 -13.19 -5.39 13.96
CA GLU A 15 -14.21 -4.41 14.30
C GLU A 15 -13.55 -3.12 14.80
N ALA A 16 -12.59 -3.22 15.73
CA ALA A 16 -11.83 -2.07 16.19
C ALA A 16 -11.07 -1.36 15.05
N LEU A 17 -10.50 -2.12 14.09
CA LEU A 17 -9.82 -1.53 12.94
C LEU A 17 -10.80 -0.80 12.00
N ILE A 18 -12.01 -1.33 11.83
CA ILE A 18 -13.06 -0.67 11.04
C ILE A 18 -13.48 0.64 11.71
N ASP A 19 -13.71 0.62 13.02
CA ASP A 19 -14.04 1.80 13.81
C ASP A 19 -12.93 2.86 13.71
N ASP A 20 -11.67 2.42 13.79
CA ASP A 20 -10.50 3.27 13.62
C ASP A 20 -10.46 3.95 12.23
N ILE A 21 -10.80 3.22 11.17
CA ILE A 21 -10.90 3.77 9.81
C ILE A 21 -12.00 4.84 9.75
N TYR A 22 -13.15 4.60 10.38
CA TYR A 22 -14.24 5.57 10.42
C TYR A 22 -13.86 6.83 11.21
N ALA A 23 -13.29 6.67 12.41
CA ALA A 23 -12.83 7.79 13.24
C ALA A 23 -11.78 8.64 12.50
N ALA A 24 -10.82 8.00 11.79
CA ALA A 24 -9.84 8.72 10.99
C ALA A 24 -10.46 9.42 9.78
N GLY A 25 -11.47 8.81 9.14
CA GLY A 25 -12.23 9.41 8.06
C GLY A 25 -13.06 10.62 8.49
N LEU A 26 -13.55 10.63 9.74
CA LEU A 26 -14.29 11.74 10.35
C LEU A 26 -13.39 12.83 10.96
N GLY A 27 -12.07 12.61 11.01
CA GLY A 27 -11.12 13.55 11.60
C GLY A 27 -11.06 13.49 13.13
N GLU A 28 -11.65 12.47 13.74
CA GLU A 28 -11.60 12.21 15.19
C GLU A 28 -10.26 11.64 15.62
N GLN A 29 -9.54 11.02 14.69
CA GLN A 29 -8.16 10.58 14.90
C GLN A 29 -7.26 10.73 13.68
N ARG A 30 -5.97 10.53 13.92
CA ARG A 30 -4.92 10.59 12.91
C ARG A 30 -4.84 9.31 12.09
N TRP A 31 -4.66 9.45 10.79
CA TRP A 31 -4.51 8.32 9.86
C TRP A 31 -3.29 7.46 10.17
N GLU A 32 -2.21 8.01 10.71
CA GLU A 32 -0.98 7.27 11.00
C GLU A 32 -1.22 6.05 11.91
N ALA A 33 -2.07 6.17 12.93
CA ALA A 33 -2.41 5.05 13.82
C ALA A 33 -3.10 3.91 13.06
N VAL A 34 -4.07 4.26 12.20
CA VAL A 34 -4.78 3.31 11.34
C VAL A 34 -3.84 2.62 10.37
N LEU A 35 -2.94 3.39 9.73
CA LEU A 35 -1.97 2.84 8.78
C LEU A 35 -0.98 1.89 9.47
N HIS A 36 -0.53 2.19 10.69
CA HIS A 36 0.32 1.27 11.46
C HIS A 36 -0.42 -0.03 11.80
N SER A 37 -1.69 0.04 12.18
CA SER A 37 -2.50 -1.17 12.45
C SER A 37 -2.72 -1.99 11.17
N LEU A 38 -3.07 -1.34 10.05
CA LEU A 38 -3.17 -1.98 8.73
C LEU A 38 -1.85 -2.65 8.34
N ARG A 39 -0.73 -1.96 8.48
CA ARG A 39 0.60 -2.48 8.15
C ARG A 39 0.91 -3.76 8.94
N ARG A 40 0.71 -3.72 10.26
CA ARG A 40 0.96 -4.88 11.15
C ARG A 40 0.04 -6.06 10.81
N ASN A 41 -1.25 -5.80 10.63
CA ASN A 41 -2.24 -6.85 10.35
C ASN A 41 -2.03 -7.51 8.99
N MET A 42 -1.58 -6.74 7.99
CA MET A 42 -1.31 -7.27 6.67
C MET A 42 0.11 -7.85 6.50
N GLY A 43 0.99 -7.68 7.50
CA GLY A 43 2.38 -8.14 7.43
C GLY A 43 3.20 -7.45 6.32
N VAL A 44 2.86 -6.20 5.99
CA VAL A 44 3.49 -5.48 4.87
C VAL A 44 4.54 -4.50 5.36
N ARG A 45 5.43 -4.11 4.46
CA ARG A 45 6.51 -3.17 4.78
C ARG A 45 6.03 -1.72 4.87
N LEU A 46 5.12 -1.33 3.98
CA LEU A 46 4.67 0.05 3.83
C LEU A 46 3.17 0.12 3.53
N VAL A 47 2.48 1.06 4.18
CA VAL A 47 1.12 1.47 3.83
C VAL A 47 1.07 3.00 3.79
N ASN A 48 0.57 3.54 2.67
CA ASN A 48 0.50 4.99 2.47
C ASN A 48 -0.93 5.42 2.14
N LEU A 49 -1.35 6.51 2.77
CA LEU A 49 -2.47 7.32 2.31
C LEU A 49 -1.90 8.48 1.49
N LEU A 50 -2.35 8.60 0.25
CA LEU A 50 -1.87 9.54 -0.75
C LEU A 50 -3.03 10.45 -1.19
N THR A 51 -2.71 11.67 -1.61
CA THR A 51 -3.63 12.50 -2.38
C THR A 51 -3.29 12.44 -3.86
N LEU A 52 -4.34 12.36 -4.67
CA LEU A 52 -4.30 12.46 -6.12
C LEU A 52 -4.94 13.78 -6.50
N ASP A 53 -4.12 14.80 -6.69
CA ASP A 53 -4.53 16.09 -7.25
C ASP A 53 -4.32 16.08 -8.76
N ALA A 54 -5.29 16.59 -9.51
CA ALA A 54 -5.23 16.70 -10.97
C ALA A 54 -4.09 17.59 -11.46
N GLY A 55 -3.63 18.54 -10.63
CA GLY A 55 -2.49 19.41 -10.94
C GLY A 55 -1.14 18.91 -10.43
N SER A 56 -1.11 17.86 -9.60
CA SER A 56 0.14 17.39 -9.00
C SER A 56 0.89 16.45 -9.95
N PRO A 57 2.21 16.64 -10.15
CA PRO A 57 3.01 15.72 -10.95
C PRO A 57 3.33 14.41 -10.21
N TRP A 58 2.86 14.24 -8.96
CA TRP A 58 3.17 13.10 -8.12
C TRP A 58 2.09 12.80 -7.08
N LEU A 59 2.10 11.57 -6.56
CA LEU A 59 1.20 11.14 -5.48
C LEU A 59 1.75 11.64 -4.16
N ALA A 60 1.16 12.71 -3.61
CA ALA A 60 1.67 13.32 -2.39
C ALA A 60 1.17 12.53 -1.16
N PRO A 61 2.05 12.09 -0.25
CA PRO A 61 1.65 11.38 0.95
C PRO A 61 0.94 12.30 1.93
N ILE A 62 -0.21 11.86 2.42
CA ILE A 62 -0.94 12.46 3.55
C ILE A 62 -0.44 11.83 4.86
N ALA A 63 -0.34 10.50 4.88
CA ALA A 63 0.10 9.72 6.02
C ALA A 63 0.79 8.45 5.52
N VAL A 64 1.76 7.96 6.29
CA VAL A 64 2.62 6.84 5.93
C VAL A 64 2.89 6.02 7.18
N ALA A 65 2.88 4.69 7.04
CA ALA A 65 3.36 3.78 8.06
C ALA A 65 4.28 2.74 7.42
N GLY A 66 5.56 2.77 7.81
CA GLY A 66 6.51 1.72 7.49
C GLY A 66 6.83 0.83 8.69
N ASP A 67 7.66 -0.18 8.46
CA ASP A 67 8.18 -1.08 9.48
C ASP A 67 9.45 -0.56 10.17
N ASP A 68 10.18 0.34 9.51
CA ASP A 68 11.35 1.05 10.01
C ASP A 68 11.30 2.54 9.60
N ASP A 69 11.41 3.44 10.57
CA ASP A 69 11.25 4.89 10.35
C ASP A 69 12.35 5.47 9.45
N ALA A 70 13.59 5.01 9.59
CA ALA A 70 14.72 5.51 8.81
C ALA A 70 14.62 5.06 7.34
N TRP A 71 14.26 3.79 7.13
CA TRP A 71 13.95 3.23 5.82
C TRP A 71 12.77 3.97 5.18
N THR A 72 11.71 4.23 5.94
CA THR A 72 10.51 4.94 5.47
C THR A 72 10.85 6.35 5.02
N ALA A 73 11.59 7.10 5.83
CA ALA A 73 12.03 8.45 5.50
C ALA A 73 12.90 8.46 4.23
N SER A 74 13.84 7.51 4.10
CA SER A 74 14.69 7.34 2.91
C SER A 74 13.88 7.00 1.65
N ALA A 75 12.87 6.13 1.77
CA ALA A 75 11.99 5.76 0.67
C ALA A 75 11.17 6.98 0.18
N LEU A 76 10.56 7.72 1.10
CA LEU A 76 9.80 8.94 0.78
C LEU A 76 10.67 10.03 0.16
N GLN A 77 11.87 10.24 0.70
CA GLN A 77 12.83 11.21 0.17
C GLN A 77 13.23 10.87 -1.26
N SER A 78 13.59 9.60 -1.51
CA SER A 78 13.99 9.14 -2.84
C SER A 78 12.84 9.24 -3.85
N TYR A 79 11.62 8.90 -3.41
CA TYR A 79 10.41 9.03 -4.23
C TYR A 79 10.18 10.49 -4.63
N GLY A 80 10.18 11.40 -3.66
CA GLY A 80 9.94 12.83 -3.90
C GLY A 80 11.05 13.52 -4.70
N ALA A 81 12.29 13.05 -4.61
CA ALA A 81 13.42 13.62 -5.36
C ALA A 81 13.41 13.21 -6.86
N GLU A 82 13.08 11.95 -7.14
CA GLU A 82 13.35 11.36 -8.45
C GLU A 82 12.28 10.39 -8.92
N PHE A 83 11.98 9.37 -8.11
CA PHE A 83 11.23 8.20 -8.61
C PHE A 83 9.76 8.47 -8.90
N TYR A 84 9.19 9.58 -8.42
CA TYR A 84 7.83 9.98 -8.82
C TYR A 84 7.68 10.14 -10.34
N ARG A 85 8.74 10.51 -11.05
CA ARG A 85 8.74 10.67 -12.52
C ARG A 85 8.64 9.35 -13.27
N HIS A 86 9.01 8.27 -12.59
CA HIS A 86 9.03 6.93 -13.14
C HIS A 86 7.84 6.08 -12.64
N ASP A 87 7.04 6.58 -11.70
CA ASP A 87 5.94 5.83 -11.10
C ASP A 87 4.83 5.56 -12.14
N PRO A 88 4.67 4.31 -12.60
CA PRO A 88 3.67 4.01 -13.62
C PRO A 88 2.24 4.03 -13.04
N ALA A 89 2.08 4.11 -11.71
CA ALA A 89 0.78 4.16 -11.06
C ALA A 89 0.05 5.49 -11.28
N LEU A 90 0.76 6.61 -11.48
CA LEU A 90 0.17 7.93 -11.68
C LEU A 90 -0.86 7.98 -12.84
N PRO A 91 -0.51 7.63 -14.09
CA PRO A 91 -1.46 7.65 -15.20
C PRO A 91 -2.61 6.64 -15.03
N ILE A 92 -2.38 5.53 -14.32
CA ILE A 92 -3.42 4.55 -13.98
C ILE A 92 -4.42 5.16 -12.99
N MET A 93 -3.92 5.71 -11.88
CA MET A 93 -4.75 6.25 -10.80
C MET A 93 -5.64 7.41 -11.26
N HIS A 94 -5.23 8.21 -12.25
CA HIS A 94 -6.10 9.26 -12.81
C HIS A 94 -7.36 8.70 -13.47
N ASN A 95 -7.24 7.62 -14.24
CA ASN A 95 -8.33 7.02 -15.01
C ASN A 95 -9.12 5.93 -14.26
N TRP A 96 -8.61 5.51 -13.11
CA TRP A 96 -9.17 4.41 -12.36
C TRP A 96 -10.43 4.81 -11.58
N GLU A 97 -11.43 3.93 -11.57
CA GLU A 97 -12.69 4.08 -10.85
C GLU A 97 -12.50 4.11 -9.33
N VAL A 98 -13.29 4.93 -8.66
CA VAL A 98 -13.32 5.01 -7.19
C VAL A 98 -13.96 3.73 -6.61
N GLY A 99 -13.44 3.25 -5.49
CA GLY A 99 -13.97 2.09 -4.78
C GLY A 99 -13.54 0.74 -5.35
N HIS A 100 -12.78 0.73 -6.45
CA HIS A 100 -12.20 -0.49 -6.98
C HIS A 100 -10.83 -0.77 -6.34
N TRP A 101 -10.56 -2.04 -6.06
CA TRP A 101 -9.27 -2.52 -5.57
C TRP A 101 -8.41 -2.98 -6.76
N LEU A 102 -7.14 -2.58 -6.81
CA LEU A 102 -6.21 -2.95 -7.88
C LEU A 102 -4.97 -3.54 -7.30
N GLU A 103 -4.40 -4.47 -8.05
CA GLU A 103 -3.11 -5.07 -7.77
C GLU A 103 -2.24 -4.86 -9.00
N ASP A 104 -1.01 -4.43 -8.80
CA ASP A 104 -0.05 -4.11 -9.86
C ASP A 104 0.19 -5.29 -10.80
N VAL A 105 0.16 -6.52 -10.28
CA VAL A 105 0.27 -7.78 -11.05
C VAL A 105 -0.83 -7.96 -12.09
N HIS A 106 -1.99 -7.36 -11.90
CA HIS A 106 -3.09 -7.39 -12.86
C HIS A 106 -2.98 -6.31 -13.94
N VAL A 107 -2.10 -5.33 -13.73
CA VAL A 107 -1.94 -4.18 -14.64
C VAL A 107 -0.67 -4.28 -15.45
N PHE A 108 0.42 -4.74 -14.84
CA PHE A 108 1.72 -4.84 -15.47
C PHE A 108 2.09 -6.30 -15.69
N SER A 109 2.42 -6.63 -16.94
CA SER A 109 3.01 -7.92 -17.24
C SER A 109 4.40 -8.05 -16.59
N PRO A 110 4.85 -9.28 -16.26
CA PRO A 110 6.19 -9.50 -15.72
C PRO A 110 7.30 -8.93 -16.62
N LYS A 111 7.10 -8.92 -17.94
CA LYS A 111 8.05 -8.33 -18.90
C LYS A 111 8.13 -6.80 -18.79
N GLN A 112 7.01 -6.12 -18.49
CA GLN A 112 7.00 -4.69 -18.24
C GLN A 112 7.69 -4.39 -16.91
N GLN A 113 7.31 -5.09 -15.84
CA GLN A 113 7.94 -4.96 -14.52
C GLN A 113 9.46 -5.18 -14.57
N ALA A 114 9.94 -6.16 -15.34
CA ALA A 114 11.36 -6.46 -15.49
C ALA A 114 12.18 -5.34 -16.17
N ARG A 115 11.53 -4.40 -16.87
CA ARG A 115 12.19 -3.31 -17.63
C ARG A 115 11.90 -1.93 -17.05
N ASP A 116 10.95 -1.85 -16.11
CA ASP A 116 10.49 -0.60 -15.55
C ASP A 116 11.47 -0.05 -14.51
N ILE A 117 11.88 1.21 -14.67
CA ILE A 117 12.87 1.87 -13.79
C ILE A 117 12.34 1.93 -12.35
N PHE A 118 11.06 2.28 -12.18
CA PHE A 118 10.46 2.35 -10.86
C PHE A 118 10.45 0.98 -10.18
N GLN A 119 10.14 -0.09 -10.91
CA GLN A 119 10.20 -1.44 -10.37
C GLN A 119 11.64 -1.87 -10.01
N GLN A 120 12.61 -1.66 -10.90
CA GLN A 120 13.97 -2.17 -10.72
C GLN A 120 14.77 -1.39 -9.68
N GLU A 121 14.70 -0.06 -9.72
CA GLU A 121 15.59 0.82 -8.98
C GLU A 121 14.94 1.42 -7.73
N PHE A 122 13.61 1.55 -7.74
CA PHE A 122 12.87 2.00 -6.55
C PHE A 122 12.34 0.86 -5.70
N MET A 123 11.48 0.02 -6.27
CA MET A 123 10.76 -1.02 -5.55
C MET A 123 11.71 -2.14 -5.07
N ARG A 124 12.34 -2.87 -6.00
CA ARG A 124 13.14 -4.07 -5.67
C ARG A 124 14.31 -3.80 -4.73
N VAL A 125 15.03 -2.70 -4.93
CA VAL A 125 16.16 -2.30 -4.07
C VAL A 125 15.73 -2.12 -2.61
N ARG A 126 14.46 -1.80 -2.38
CA ARG A 126 13.89 -1.59 -1.04
C ARG A 126 13.14 -2.82 -0.52
N GLY A 127 13.25 -3.97 -1.18
CA GLY A 127 12.52 -5.19 -0.84
C GLY A 127 11.03 -5.12 -1.18
N MET A 128 10.64 -4.15 -2.00
CA MET A 128 9.25 -3.93 -2.41
C MET A 128 9.06 -4.65 -3.74
N GLU A 129 8.07 -5.53 -3.85
CA GLU A 129 7.86 -6.33 -5.07
C GLU A 129 6.55 -5.99 -5.75
N HIS A 130 5.46 -5.99 -5.01
CA HIS A 130 4.13 -5.78 -5.54
C HIS A 130 3.41 -4.71 -4.76
N TRP A 131 2.37 -4.13 -5.35
CA TRP A 131 1.56 -3.16 -4.67
C TRP A 131 0.10 -3.31 -5.04
N SER A 132 -0.76 -3.00 -4.08
CA SER A 132 -2.20 -2.91 -4.28
C SER A 132 -2.66 -1.51 -3.92
N ALA A 133 -3.82 -1.09 -4.39
CA ALA A 133 -4.36 0.20 -3.98
C ALA A 133 -5.88 0.17 -3.96
N LEU A 134 -6.44 1.16 -3.29
CA LEU A 134 -7.85 1.49 -3.29
C LEU A 134 -7.99 3.00 -3.48
N LYS A 135 -8.71 3.40 -4.53
CA LYS A 135 -9.01 4.82 -4.76
C LYS A 135 -10.26 5.22 -3.98
N LEU A 136 -10.15 6.26 -3.15
CA LEU A 136 -11.22 6.76 -2.30
C LEU A 136 -11.63 8.17 -2.73
N TYR A 137 -12.94 8.47 -2.66
CA TYR A 137 -13.38 9.84 -2.82
C TYR A 137 -13.24 10.57 -1.49
N ARG A 138 -12.58 11.73 -1.52
CA ARG A 138 -12.65 12.66 -0.40
C ARG A 138 -13.79 13.63 -0.67
N LYS A 139 -14.88 13.53 0.08
CA LYS A 139 -15.95 14.53 0.04
C LYS A 139 -15.41 15.81 0.66
N GLN A 140 -15.33 16.88 -0.13
CA GLN A 140 -15.04 18.21 0.40
C GLN A 140 -16.30 18.85 0.95
N SER A 141 -16.13 19.65 2.01
CA SER A 141 -17.09 20.69 2.39
C SER A 141 -17.31 21.64 1.20
N SER A 142 -18.53 22.14 1.04
CA SER A 142 -19.09 22.71 -0.20
C SER A 142 -18.42 23.95 -0.82
N ASN A 143 -17.23 24.36 -0.36
CA ASN A 143 -16.53 25.56 -0.81
C ASN A 143 -15.16 25.32 -1.47
N ASP A 144 -14.68 24.08 -1.57
CA ASP A 144 -13.38 23.78 -2.19
C ASP A 144 -13.52 22.96 -3.49
N ALA A 145 -12.51 23.06 -4.37
CA ALA A 145 -12.44 22.33 -5.64
C ALA A 145 -12.01 20.86 -5.44
N PRO A 146 -12.63 19.88 -6.11
CA PRO A 146 -12.59 18.45 -5.74
C PRO A 146 -11.17 17.86 -5.70
N GLN A 147 -10.73 17.43 -4.52
CA GLN A 147 -9.51 16.62 -4.32
C GLN A 147 -9.84 15.14 -4.18
N ARG A 148 -9.04 14.26 -4.81
CA ARG A 148 -9.19 12.79 -4.73
C ARG A 148 -8.10 12.21 -3.82
N CYS A 149 -8.40 11.13 -3.11
CA CYS A 149 -7.42 10.44 -2.25
C CYS A 149 -7.26 8.98 -2.70
N SER A 150 -6.07 8.42 -2.54
CA SER A 150 -5.79 7.02 -2.84
C SER A 150 -5.05 6.38 -1.67
N VAL A 151 -5.44 5.16 -1.29
CA VAL A 151 -4.69 4.33 -0.35
C VAL A 151 -3.85 3.37 -1.18
N ARG A 152 -2.54 3.34 -0.97
CA ARG A 152 -1.62 2.38 -1.61
C ARG A 152 -1.10 1.42 -0.55
N ARG A 153 -1.31 0.14 -0.79
CA ARG A 153 -0.76 -1.03 -0.10
C ARG A 153 0.46 -1.54 -0.87
N GLU A 154 1.41 -2.10 -0.17
CA GLU A 154 2.47 -2.89 -0.78
C GLU A 154 2.37 -4.36 -0.35
N ILE A 155 2.66 -5.31 -1.23
CA ILE A 155 2.75 -6.75 -0.91
C ILE A 155 4.19 -7.18 -1.19
N GLN A 156 4.87 -7.69 -0.16
CA GLN A 156 6.16 -8.35 -0.26
C GLN A 156 5.93 -9.86 -0.07
N TRP A 157 6.35 -10.67 -1.04
CA TRP A 157 6.44 -12.12 -0.86
C TRP A 157 7.87 -12.44 -0.44
N ASP A 158 8.05 -13.16 0.67
CA ASP A 158 9.36 -13.70 1.02
C ASP A 158 9.62 -14.96 0.19
N SER A 159 10.78 -15.06 -0.46
CA SER A 159 11.15 -16.16 -1.37
C SER A 159 11.41 -17.49 -0.65
N ALA A 160 11.08 -17.59 0.65
CA ALA A 160 11.29 -18.79 1.48
C ALA A 160 10.07 -19.73 1.58
N GLY A 161 9.09 -19.61 0.69
CA GLY A 161 7.89 -20.46 0.66
C GLY A 161 7.97 -21.68 -0.26
N MET A 162 9.13 -22.35 -0.40
CA MET A 162 9.21 -23.64 -1.11
C MET A 162 8.68 -24.77 -0.21
N PHE A 163 7.36 -25.03 -0.27
CA PHE A 163 6.83 -26.32 0.16
C PHE A 163 7.15 -27.38 -0.92
N HIS A 164 8.17 -28.19 -0.67
CA HIS A 164 8.35 -29.48 -1.36
C HIS A 164 7.37 -30.49 -0.78
N GLY A 165 6.18 -30.57 -1.37
CA GLY A 165 5.30 -31.72 -1.23
C GLY A 165 5.62 -32.75 -2.31
N SER A 166 6.69 -33.51 -2.14
CA SER A 166 6.90 -34.73 -2.93
C SER A 166 6.06 -35.85 -2.30
N SER A 167 4.93 -36.17 -2.92
CA SER A 167 4.29 -37.48 -2.73
C SER A 167 4.73 -38.37 -3.89
N ALA A 168 5.67 -39.27 -3.59
CA ALA A 168 5.89 -40.49 -4.35
C ALA A 168 5.66 -41.67 -3.40
N MET A 169 4.72 -42.52 -3.80
CA MET A 169 4.32 -43.85 -3.29
C MET A 169 3.68 -43.93 -1.90
#